data_AF-A0A3B8Z0L4-F1
#
_entry.id   AF-A0A3B8Z0L4-F1
#
_cell.length_a   1.000
_cell.length_b   1.000
_cell.length_c   1.000
_cell.angle_alpha   90.00
_cell.angle_beta   90.00
_cell.angle_gamma   90.00
#
_symmetry.space_group_name_H-M   'P 1'
#
loop_
_entity.id
_entity.type
_entity.pdbx_description
1 polymer ?
#
loop_
_entity_poly.entity_id
_entity_poly.type
_entity_poly.pdbx_seq_one_letter_code
_entity_poly.pdbx_strand_id
1 'polypeptide(L)'
;EIEPLEWDTKSYLLLGGAMHDAAITAWSLKGFYDFIRPISVIRAMAERGQSSDPAQASYHPEGLRLIPDLIEMVTYETTRVRKKHRHLRGNEGKVAVHAWRGPDFINNPLRDTAGVGWILAEEWWPYQRPSFVTPFFAGYVSGHSTFSRAAANVLHRITGSPYFPGGLAEFVAEKNEFLVFEDGPSETVRLQWASYYDAANQCSLSRIWGGIHPPADDLPGREIGDQVALGAWDRAQQYWTGAVPGLSIALFELPIAQEDLFYEVDLGIAGGTTPYECRLISGDLPEGLVLTADGRIRGTPERRRRAETIVIGVEDALGVPAQRSFEIESVSAMNVGARRFRRGREGKKYKMRLRPKRGVPPYSISIAAGALPAGLFINDEKYRVEGTPSESGFFPLTLEIQDSIGAKRTLQGELFVRPAK
;
A
#
# COMPACT_ATOMS: atom_id res chain seq x y z
N GLU A 1 -7.82 -36.45 -18.44
CA GLU A 1 -8.63 -35.82 -17.38
C GLU A 1 -7.90 -35.99 -16.06
N ILE A 2 -7.99 -35.01 -15.15
CA ILE A 2 -7.47 -35.15 -13.78
C ILE A 2 -8.58 -35.68 -12.87
N GLU A 3 -8.22 -36.24 -11.72
CA GLU A 3 -9.20 -36.76 -10.76
C GLU A 3 -10.13 -35.64 -10.24
N PRO A 4 -11.44 -35.89 -9.98
CA PRO A 4 -12.37 -34.85 -9.54
C PRO A 4 -11.92 -34.11 -8.28
N LEU A 5 -11.37 -34.82 -7.29
CA LEU A 5 -10.85 -34.20 -6.07
C LEU A 5 -9.65 -33.30 -6.35
N GLU A 6 -8.79 -33.70 -7.29
CA GLU A 6 -7.65 -32.89 -7.71
C GLU A 6 -8.14 -31.62 -8.43
N TRP A 7 -9.12 -31.76 -9.33
CA TRP A 7 -9.77 -30.63 -9.99
C TRP A 7 -10.34 -29.64 -8.99
N ASP A 8 -11.15 -30.11 -8.04
CA ASP A 8 -11.78 -29.25 -7.04
C ASP A 8 -10.71 -28.54 -6.19
N THR A 9 -9.73 -29.28 -5.68
CA THR A 9 -8.67 -28.71 -4.83
C THR A 9 -7.88 -27.62 -5.56
N LYS A 10 -7.48 -27.89 -6.81
CA LYS A 10 -6.73 -26.93 -7.62
C LYS A 10 -7.58 -25.70 -7.98
N SER A 11 -8.85 -25.93 -8.35
CA SER A 11 -9.78 -24.87 -8.71
C SER A 11 -10.09 -23.95 -7.54
N TYR A 12 -10.37 -24.51 -6.36
CA TYR A 12 -10.63 -23.74 -5.15
C TYR A 12 -9.40 -22.96 -4.68
N LEU A 13 -8.20 -23.57 -4.72
CA LEU A 13 -6.97 -22.87 -4.37
C LEU A 13 -6.74 -21.66 -5.28
N LEU A 14 -6.81 -21.86 -6.59
CA LEU A 14 -6.54 -20.80 -7.56
C LEU A 14 -7.64 -19.73 -7.53
N LEU A 15 -8.91 -20.12 -7.62
CA LEU A 15 -10.03 -19.17 -7.68
C LEU A 15 -10.16 -18.42 -6.36
N GLY A 16 -10.10 -19.12 -5.22
CA GLY A 16 -10.15 -18.52 -3.89
C GLY A 16 -8.98 -17.55 -3.66
N GLY A 17 -7.76 -17.97 -4.00
CA GLY A 17 -6.56 -17.13 -3.91
C GLY A 17 -6.68 -15.87 -4.78
N ALA A 18 -7.05 -16.02 -6.05
CA ALA A 18 -7.24 -14.89 -6.95
C ALA A 18 -8.35 -13.93 -6.47
N MET A 19 -9.44 -14.44 -5.89
CA MET A 19 -10.49 -13.59 -5.32
C MET A 19 -9.98 -12.82 -4.10
N HIS A 20 -9.21 -13.46 -3.22
CA HIS A 20 -8.61 -12.77 -2.08
C HIS A 20 -7.61 -11.70 -2.53
N ASP A 21 -6.72 -12.00 -3.47
CA ASP A 21 -5.75 -11.03 -3.99
C ASP A 21 -6.44 -9.87 -4.72
N ALA A 22 -7.53 -10.14 -5.45
CA ALA A 22 -8.35 -9.09 -6.06
C ALA A 22 -8.98 -8.19 -5.00
N ALA A 23 -9.45 -8.75 -3.88
CA ALA A 23 -9.94 -7.97 -2.75
C ALA A 23 -8.84 -7.12 -2.11
N ILE A 24 -7.70 -7.70 -1.76
CA ILE A 24 -6.57 -6.99 -1.14
C ILE A 24 -6.15 -5.82 -2.04
N THR A 25 -6.01 -6.07 -3.34
CA THR A 25 -5.58 -5.05 -4.29
C THR A 25 -6.62 -3.94 -4.42
N ALA A 26 -7.89 -4.28 -4.66
CA ALA A 26 -8.94 -3.28 -4.81
C ALA A 26 -9.15 -2.45 -3.53
N TRP A 27 -9.04 -3.05 -2.34
CA TRP A 27 -9.21 -2.34 -1.07
C TRP A 27 -7.99 -1.47 -0.74
N SER A 28 -6.78 -1.92 -1.07
CA SER A 28 -5.58 -1.11 -0.94
C SER A 28 -5.66 0.16 -1.79
N LEU A 29 -6.09 0.03 -3.04
CA LEU A 29 -6.28 1.17 -3.96
C LEU A 29 -7.41 2.09 -3.49
N LYS A 30 -8.51 1.54 -2.99
CA LYS A 30 -9.59 2.33 -2.37
C LYS A 30 -9.11 3.15 -1.20
N GLY A 31 -8.34 2.55 -0.29
CA GLY A 31 -7.78 3.24 0.86
C GLY A 31 -6.74 4.30 0.47
N PHE A 32 -5.98 4.06 -0.60
CA PHE A 32 -4.95 4.98 -1.07
C PHE A 32 -5.53 6.20 -1.80
N TYR A 33 -6.45 5.99 -2.74
CA TYR A 33 -6.98 7.09 -3.58
C TYR A 33 -8.17 7.82 -2.97
N ASP A 34 -8.91 7.19 -2.05
CA ASP A 34 -10.10 7.74 -1.38
C ASP A 34 -11.07 8.47 -2.32
N PHE A 35 -11.30 7.87 -3.50
CA PHE A 35 -12.01 8.54 -4.59
C PHE A 35 -13.53 8.59 -4.35
N ILE A 36 -14.13 9.72 -4.69
CA ILE A 36 -15.54 10.03 -4.43
C ILE A 36 -16.51 9.25 -5.35
N ARG A 37 -17.76 9.03 -4.88
CA ARG A 37 -18.82 8.32 -5.62
C ARG A 37 -19.66 9.25 -6.51
N PRO A 38 -20.27 8.75 -7.60
CA PRO A 38 -21.12 9.55 -8.50
C PRO A 38 -22.24 10.31 -7.78
N ILE A 39 -22.96 9.68 -6.85
CA ILE A 39 -24.04 10.33 -6.11
C ILE A 39 -23.56 11.59 -5.36
N SER A 40 -22.42 11.49 -4.68
CA SER A 40 -21.85 12.61 -3.92
C SER A 40 -21.37 13.73 -4.84
N VAL A 41 -20.69 13.37 -5.94
CA VAL A 41 -20.17 14.34 -6.92
C VAL A 41 -21.30 15.09 -7.63
N ILE A 42 -22.29 14.36 -8.14
CA ILE A 42 -23.41 14.95 -8.89
C ILE A 42 -24.18 15.93 -8.01
N ARG A 43 -24.51 15.54 -6.77
CA ARG A 43 -25.26 16.41 -5.86
C ARG A 43 -24.45 17.63 -5.42
N ALA A 44 -23.18 17.46 -5.06
CA ALA A 44 -22.32 18.57 -4.67
C ALA A 44 -22.10 19.59 -5.81
N MET A 45 -21.94 19.12 -7.07
CA MET A 45 -21.86 20.01 -8.22
C MET A 45 -23.20 20.68 -8.53
N ALA A 46 -24.32 19.98 -8.35
CA ALA A 46 -25.66 20.53 -8.55
C ALA A 46 -25.99 21.68 -7.60
N GLU A 47 -25.63 21.55 -6.32
CA GLU A 47 -25.83 22.60 -5.30
C GLU A 47 -25.11 23.91 -5.66
N ARG A 48 -24.01 23.81 -6.43
CA ARG A 48 -23.24 24.97 -6.90
C ARG A 48 -23.82 25.62 -8.16
N GLY A 49 -24.72 24.94 -8.86
CA GLY A 49 -25.32 25.41 -10.11
C GLY A 49 -24.66 24.82 -11.37
N GLN A 50 -24.57 25.61 -12.44
CA GLN A 50 -24.11 25.15 -13.76
C GLN A 50 -22.73 25.72 -14.13
N SER A 51 -21.94 24.99 -14.93
CA SER A 51 -20.59 25.40 -15.36
C SER A 51 -20.43 25.64 -16.87
N SER A 52 -21.51 25.60 -17.64
CA SER A 52 -21.49 25.73 -19.10
C SER A 52 -21.37 27.16 -19.61
N ASP A 53 -22.01 28.14 -18.96
CA ASP A 53 -22.05 29.52 -19.45
C ASP A 53 -21.90 30.54 -18.31
N PRO A 54 -20.78 31.30 -18.24
CA PRO A 54 -20.55 32.30 -17.21
C PRO A 54 -21.51 33.51 -17.25
N ALA A 55 -22.21 33.71 -18.37
CA ALA A 55 -23.19 34.78 -18.50
C ALA A 55 -24.60 34.38 -18.04
N GLN A 56 -24.86 33.08 -17.80
CA GLN A 56 -26.16 32.59 -17.35
C GLN A 56 -26.27 32.54 -15.82
N ALA A 57 -27.51 32.57 -15.34
CA ALA A 57 -27.81 32.45 -13.91
C ALA A 57 -27.24 31.14 -13.32
N SER A 58 -26.96 31.17 -12.01
CA SER A 58 -26.41 30.05 -11.25
C SER A 58 -25.11 29.49 -11.82
N TYR A 59 -24.30 30.33 -12.48
CA TYR A 59 -22.98 29.91 -12.92
C TYR A 59 -22.03 29.68 -11.76
N HIS A 60 -21.33 28.54 -11.78
CA HIS A 60 -20.19 28.26 -10.92
C HIS A 60 -19.18 27.40 -11.70
N PRO A 61 -17.87 27.70 -11.66
CA PRO A 61 -16.86 26.96 -12.44
C PRO A 61 -16.79 25.48 -12.06
N GLU A 62 -17.11 25.13 -10.81
CA GLU A 62 -17.18 23.76 -10.30
C GLU A 62 -18.63 23.20 -10.24
N GLY A 63 -19.56 23.80 -11.00
CA GLY A 63 -20.95 23.34 -11.13
C GLY A 63 -21.12 22.24 -12.19
N LEU A 64 -22.36 21.77 -12.36
CA LEU A 64 -22.70 20.78 -13.38
C LEU A 64 -22.65 21.37 -14.79
N ARG A 65 -22.00 20.65 -15.71
CA ARG A 65 -22.05 21.00 -17.12
C ARG A 65 -23.43 20.70 -17.67
N LEU A 66 -24.09 21.70 -18.26
CA LEU A 66 -25.35 21.53 -18.99
C LEU A 66 -25.11 20.73 -20.27
N ILE A 67 -26.01 19.77 -20.50
CA ILE A 67 -26.06 18.92 -21.68
C ILE A 67 -27.51 18.94 -22.18
N PRO A 68 -27.78 19.47 -23.40
CA PRO A 68 -29.14 19.53 -23.92
C PRO A 68 -29.87 18.19 -23.79
N ASP A 69 -31.12 18.24 -23.34
CA ASP A 69 -32.02 17.10 -23.12
C ASP A 69 -31.57 16.08 -22.05
N LEU A 70 -30.48 16.35 -21.32
CA LEU A 70 -29.99 15.49 -20.24
C LEU A 70 -29.73 16.23 -18.92
N ILE A 71 -29.09 17.40 -18.96
CA ILE A 71 -28.75 18.24 -17.81
C ILE A 71 -29.07 19.68 -18.16
N GLU A 72 -30.09 20.25 -17.53
CA GLU A 72 -30.62 21.55 -17.91
C GLU A 72 -30.98 22.42 -16.71
N MET A 73 -31.01 23.72 -16.95
CA MET A 73 -31.52 24.67 -15.96
C MET A 73 -33.03 24.59 -15.86
N VAL A 74 -33.54 24.61 -14.64
CA VAL A 74 -34.95 24.92 -14.37
C VAL A 74 -35.12 26.42 -14.53
N THR A 75 -35.85 26.83 -15.56
CA THR A 75 -36.19 28.23 -15.83
C THR A 75 -37.70 28.44 -15.77
N TYR A 76 -38.12 29.70 -15.59
CA TYR A 76 -39.53 30.07 -15.60
C TYR A 76 -40.25 29.57 -16.87
N GLU A 77 -39.58 29.60 -18.02
CA GLU A 77 -40.11 29.13 -19.30
C GLU A 77 -40.35 27.62 -19.29
N THR A 78 -39.43 26.86 -18.70
CA THR A 78 -39.50 25.39 -18.63
C THR A 78 -40.50 24.88 -17.60
N THR A 79 -40.86 25.69 -16.60
CA THR A 79 -41.86 25.35 -15.56
C THR A 79 -43.29 25.75 -15.94
N ARG A 80 -43.51 26.33 -17.14
CA ARG A 80 -44.86 26.66 -17.66
C ARG A 80 -45.73 25.43 -17.88
N VAL A 81 -47.02 25.66 -18.02
CA VAL A 81 -48.01 24.61 -18.31
C VAL A 81 -47.61 23.83 -19.57
N ARG A 82 -47.67 22.49 -19.49
CA ARG A 82 -47.26 21.54 -20.56
C ARG A 82 -45.78 21.67 -20.99
N LYS A 83 -44.89 22.14 -20.11
CA LYS A 83 -43.44 22.13 -20.32
C LYS A 83 -42.73 21.11 -19.41
N LYS A 84 -41.50 20.76 -19.78
CA LYS A 84 -40.73 19.63 -19.24
C LYS A 84 -40.40 19.70 -17.74
N HIS A 85 -40.28 20.90 -17.18
CA HIS A 85 -39.98 21.11 -15.76
C HIS A 85 -41.21 21.58 -14.96
N ARG A 86 -42.44 21.42 -15.48
CA ARG A 86 -43.66 21.92 -14.81
C ARG A 86 -43.77 21.47 -13.35
N HIS A 87 -43.44 20.22 -13.05
CA HIS A 87 -43.49 19.67 -11.69
C HIS A 87 -42.35 20.14 -10.78
N LEU A 88 -41.33 20.80 -11.33
CA LEU A 88 -40.21 21.40 -10.59
C LEU A 88 -40.40 22.90 -10.32
N ARG A 89 -41.58 23.46 -10.61
CA ARG A 89 -41.92 24.87 -10.33
C ARG A 89 -41.59 25.24 -8.88
N GLY A 90 -40.95 26.40 -8.69
CA GLY A 90 -40.40 26.84 -7.40
C GLY A 90 -38.92 26.54 -7.23
N ASN A 91 -38.31 25.80 -8.17
CA ASN A 91 -36.88 25.52 -8.20
C ASN A 91 -36.17 26.22 -9.37
N GLU A 92 -36.72 27.32 -9.87
CA GLU A 92 -36.08 28.13 -10.90
C GLU A 92 -34.67 28.55 -10.47
N GLY A 93 -33.68 28.35 -11.33
CA GLY A 93 -32.26 28.57 -11.04
C GLY A 93 -31.52 27.33 -10.54
N LYS A 94 -32.19 26.20 -10.29
CA LYS A 94 -31.53 24.91 -10.00
C LYS A 94 -31.26 24.11 -11.28
N VAL A 95 -30.37 23.13 -11.18
CA VAL A 95 -30.06 22.17 -12.24
C VAL A 95 -30.97 20.94 -12.12
N ALA A 96 -31.60 20.55 -13.22
CA ALA A 96 -32.35 19.31 -13.35
C ALA A 96 -31.62 18.31 -14.26
N VAL A 97 -31.81 17.02 -13.98
CA VAL A 97 -31.28 15.90 -14.78
C VAL A 97 -32.42 15.03 -15.27
N HIS A 98 -32.31 14.53 -16.50
CA HIS A 98 -33.24 13.57 -17.08
C HIS A 98 -32.74 12.14 -16.83
N ALA A 99 -33.28 11.48 -15.80
CA ALA A 99 -32.79 10.20 -15.30
C ALA A 99 -33.93 9.33 -14.72
N TRP A 100 -33.60 8.15 -14.20
CA TRP A 100 -34.52 7.39 -13.34
C TRP A 100 -34.97 8.28 -12.19
N ARG A 101 -36.29 8.41 -11.99
CA ARG A 101 -36.86 9.42 -11.08
C ARG A 101 -36.61 9.12 -9.60
N GLY A 102 -36.15 7.93 -9.27
CA GLY A 102 -35.78 7.58 -7.91
C GLY A 102 -36.91 6.95 -7.09
N PRO A 103 -36.59 6.53 -5.87
CA PRO A 103 -37.49 5.75 -5.03
C PRO A 103 -38.72 6.51 -4.52
N ASP A 104 -38.66 7.85 -4.48
CA ASP A 104 -39.81 8.68 -4.06
C ASP A 104 -41.00 8.59 -5.03
N PHE A 105 -40.78 8.02 -6.23
CA PHE A 105 -41.82 7.75 -7.22
C PHE A 105 -42.36 6.32 -7.15
N ILE A 106 -41.94 5.52 -6.16
CA ILE A 106 -42.37 4.14 -5.96
C ILE A 106 -42.99 4.02 -4.56
N ASN A 107 -44.32 3.91 -4.49
CA ASN A 107 -45.03 3.68 -3.22
C ASN A 107 -45.17 2.19 -2.92
N ASN A 108 -45.42 1.39 -3.97
CA ASN A 108 -45.53 -0.06 -3.90
C ASN A 108 -44.62 -0.71 -4.96
N PRO A 109 -43.50 -1.34 -4.57
CA PRO A 109 -42.55 -1.93 -5.52
C PRO A 109 -43.11 -3.13 -6.29
N LEU A 110 -44.30 -3.65 -5.93
CA LEU A 110 -44.98 -4.72 -6.69
C LEU A 110 -45.84 -4.20 -7.84
N ARG A 111 -46.02 -2.88 -7.97
CA ARG A 111 -46.96 -2.28 -8.93
C ARG A 111 -46.47 -0.98 -9.56
N ASP A 112 -45.58 -0.27 -8.88
CA ASP A 112 -45.11 1.03 -9.32
C ASP A 112 -43.76 0.92 -10.01
N THR A 113 -43.55 1.78 -11.00
CA THR A 113 -42.23 2.03 -11.60
C THR A 113 -41.90 3.50 -11.46
N ALA A 114 -40.65 3.82 -11.08
CA ALA A 114 -40.27 5.23 -11.04
C ALA A 114 -40.15 5.77 -12.46
N GLY A 115 -39.72 4.98 -13.45
CA GLY A 115 -39.55 5.44 -14.82
C GLY A 115 -38.51 6.57 -14.97
N VAL A 116 -38.40 7.11 -16.18
CA VAL A 116 -37.42 8.16 -16.52
C VAL A 116 -38.12 9.51 -16.66
N GLY A 117 -37.51 10.56 -16.11
CA GLY A 117 -38.00 11.93 -16.23
C GLY A 117 -37.06 12.95 -15.62
N TRP A 118 -37.46 14.22 -15.65
CA TRP A 118 -36.70 15.32 -15.05
C TRP A 118 -36.83 15.32 -13.53
N ILE A 119 -35.70 15.32 -12.83
CA ILE A 119 -35.61 15.49 -11.37
C ILE A 119 -34.57 16.54 -11.03
N LEU A 120 -34.58 17.09 -9.81
CA LEU A 120 -33.49 17.96 -9.37
C LEU A 120 -32.19 17.15 -9.27
N ALA A 121 -31.09 17.70 -9.76
CA ALA A 121 -29.80 17.01 -9.76
C ALA A 121 -29.28 16.76 -8.33
N GLU A 122 -29.59 17.64 -7.38
CA GLU A 122 -29.30 17.48 -5.95
C GLU A 122 -30.09 16.34 -5.29
N GLU A 123 -31.15 15.86 -5.94
CA GLU A 123 -31.99 14.75 -5.49
C GLU A 123 -31.69 13.45 -6.26
N TRP A 124 -30.74 13.45 -7.21
CA TRP A 124 -30.47 12.29 -8.06
C TRP A 124 -30.01 11.07 -7.24
N TRP A 125 -30.51 9.88 -7.62
CA TRP A 125 -30.14 8.59 -7.02
C TRP A 125 -29.58 7.62 -8.06
N PRO A 126 -28.58 6.81 -7.70
CA PRO A 126 -28.22 5.61 -8.46
C PRO A 126 -29.41 4.64 -8.57
N TYR A 127 -29.45 3.84 -9.63
CA TYR A 127 -30.49 2.84 -9.84
C TYR A 127 -30.26 1.63 -8.93
N GLN A 128 -30.86 1.66 -7.74
CA GLN A 128 -30.72 0.62 -6.71
C GLN A 128 -31.86 0.68 -5.69
N ARG A 129 -32.01 -0.40 -4.91
CA ARG A 129 -32.93 -0.41 -3.75
C ARG A 129 -32.57 0.74 -2.79
N PRO A 130 -33.54 1.44 -2.19
CA PRO A 130 -33.27 2.47 -1.17
C PRO A 130 -32.49 1.97 0.05
N SER A 131 -32.75 0.72 0.45
CA SER A 131 -32.05 0.06 1.55
C SER A 131 -30.63 -0.38 1.18
N PHE A 132 -30.30 -0.42 -0.11
CA PHE A 132 -28.96 -0.72 -0.59
C PHE A 132 -28.21 0.59 -0.75
N VAL A 133 -27.59 1.07 0.33
CA VAL A 133 -26.77 2.27 0.28
C VAL A 133 -25.61 2.08 -0.70
N THR A 134 -25.30 3.12 -1.49
CA THR A 134 -24.03 3.13 -2.24
C THR A 134 -22.93 2.79 -1.23
N PRO A 135 -22.09 1.76 -1.47
CA PRO A 135 -21.23 1.22 -0.43
C PRO A 135 -20.36 2.29 0.21
N PHE A 136 -20.22 2.23 1.54
CA PHE A 136 -19.54 3.23 2.38
C PHE A 136 -18.00 3.20 2.27
N PHE A 137 -17.48 2.93 1.07
CA PHE A 137 -16.07 2.93 0.74
C PHE A 137 -15.83 3.57 -0.64
N ALA A 138 -14.60 4.07 -0.84
CA ALA A 138 -14.17 4.80 -2.03
C ALA A 138 -14.60 4.16 -3.36
N GLY A 139 -14.85 5.00 -4.37
CA GLY A 139 -15.22 4.63 -5.74
C GLY A 139 -14.10 3.90 -6.45
N TYR A 140 -12.98 4.58 -6.66
CA TYR A 140 -11.85 4.02 -7.37
C TYR A 140 -11.09 2.99 -6.50
N VAL A 141 -10.80 1.78 -6.97
CA VAL A 141 -11.19 1.17 -8.25
C VAL A 141 -12.47 0.32 -8.12
N SER A 142 -13.18 0.00 -9.20
CA SER A 142 -14.32 -0.92 -9.15
C SER A 142 -13.89 -2.33 -8.72
N GLY A 143 -14.30 -2.73 -7.52
CA GLY A 143 -14.05 -4.08 -7.01
C GLY A 143 -14.69 -5.14 -7.90
N HIS A 144 -15.96 -4.95 -8.28
CA HIS A 144 -16.69 -5.90 -9.14
C HIS A 144 -15.99 -6.12 -10.48
N SER A 145 -15.45 -5.06 -11.08
CA SER A 145 -14.66 -5.15 -12.31
C SER A 145 -13.38 -5.97 -12.10
N THR A 146 -12.72 -5.76 -10.95
CA THR A 146 -11.49 -6.48 -10.57
C THR A 146 -11.75 -7.97 -10.33
N PHE A 147 -12.71 -8.31 -9.46
CA PHE A 147 -13.07 -9.70 -9.15
C PHE A 147 -13.53 -10.45 -10.38
N SER A 148 -14.47 -9.89 -11.14
CA SER A 148 -15.05 -10.60 -12.28
C SER A 148 -14.02 -10.83 -13.39
N ARG A 149 -13.12 -9.87 -13.64
CA ARG A 149 -12.04 -10.08 -14.61
C ARG A 149 -11.03 -11.12 -14.12
N ALA A 150 -10.64 -11.09 -12.85
CA ALA A 150 -9.74 -12.09 -12.29
C ALA A 150 -10.34 -13.51 -12.39
N ALA A 151 -11.62 -13.65 -12.04
CA ALA A 151 -12.35 -14.91 -12.13
C ALA A 151 -12.44 -15.42 -13.59
N ALA A 152 -12.74 -14.55 -14.55
CA ALA A 152 -12.81 -14.94 -15.95
C ALA A 152 -11.47 -15.47 -16.49
N ASN A 153 -10.35 -14.84 -16.11
CA ASN A 153 -9.03 -15.32 -16.49
C ASN A 153 -8.65 -16.63 -15.80
N VAL A 154 -8.94 -16.76 -14.50
CA VAL A 154 -8.72 -18.02 -13.77
C VAL A 154 -9.51 -19.16 -14.41
N LEU A 155 -10.79 -18.95 -14.67
CA LEU A 155 -11.67 -19.94 -15.28
C LEU A 155 -11.17 -20.31 -16.68
N HIS A 156 -10.82 -19.34 -17.52
CA HIS A 156 -10.23 -19.59 -18.82
C HIS A 156 -8.98 -20.48 -18.71
N ARG A 157 -8.06 -20.15 -17.80
CA ARG A 157 -6.81 -20.91 -17.64
C ARG A 157 -7.03 -22.33 -17.15
N ILE A 158 -7.91 -22.52 -16.18
CA ILE A 158 -8.14 -23.85 -15.60
C ILE A 158 -8.97 -24.75 -16.52
N THR A 159 -9.93 -24.20 -17.29
CA THR A 159 -10.71 -24.98 -18.27
C THR A 159 -10.02 -25.07 -19.63
N GLY A 160 -8.93 -24.34 -19.86
CA GLY A 160 -8.21 -24.28 -21.14
C GLY A 160 -9.01 -23.64 -22.28
N SER A 161 -10.11 -22.97 -21.98
CA SER A 161 -11.03 -22.36 -22.95
C SER A 161 -11.70 -21.13 -22.33
N PRO A 162 -11.84 -20.01 -23.06
CA PRO A 162 -12.51 -18.83 -22.55
C PRO A 162 -14.05 -18.97 -22.51
N TYR A 163 -14.59 -20.03 -23.12
CA TYR A 163 -16.02 -20.27 -23.27
C TYR A 163 -16.57 -21.13 -22.13
N PHE A 164 -17.83 -20.87 -21.75
CA PHE A 164 -18.52 -21.70 -20.79
C PHE A 164 -18.66 -23.15 -21.30
N PRO A 165 -18.50 -24.17 -20.44
CA PRO A 165 -18.79 -25.55 -20.80
C PRO A 165 -20.24 -25.66 -21.27
N GLY A 166 -20.46 -26.27 -22.43
CA GLY A 166 -21.80 -26.35 -23.05
C GLY A 166 -22.20 -25.14 -23.91
N GLY A 167 -21.33 -24.12 -24.03
CA GLY A 167 -21.42 -23.06 -25.05
C GLY A 167 -22.06 -21.75 -24.60
N LEU A 168 -23.17 -21.80 -23.85
CA LEU A 168 -23.87 -20.61 -23.36
C LEU A 168 -24.22 -20.75 -21.87
N ALA A 169 -23.77 -19.81 -21.05
CA ALA A 169 -24.35 -19.59 -19.74
C ALA A 169 -25.61 -18.73 -19.90
N GLU A 170 -26.70 -19.09 -19.21
CA GLU A 170 -27.97 -18.37 -19.23
C GLU A 170 -28.39 -17.95 -17.82
N PHE A 171 -28.92 -16.74 -17.71
CA PHE A 171 -29.66 -16.26 -16.55
C PHE A 171 -31.02 -15.72 -16.99
N VAL A 172 -32.08 -16.17 -16.32
CA VAL A 172 -33.47 -15.79 -16.64
C VAL A 172 -34.02 -14.88 -15.53
N ALA A 173 -34.34 -13.64 -15.89
CA ALA A 173 -35.09 -12.72 -15.05
C ALA A 173 -36.57 -12.77 -15.46
N GLU A 174 -37.37 -13.48 -14.67
CA GLU A 174 -38.78 -13.68 -14.97
C GLU A 174 -39.58 -12.37 -14.87
N LYS A 175 -40.57 -12.25 -15.77
CA LYS A 175 -41.46 -11.09 -15.86
C LYS A 175 -42.08 -10.80 -14.49
N ASN A 176 -41.96 -9.57 -14.02
CA ASN A 176 -42.51 -9.06 -12.75
C ASN A 176 -42.07 -9.83 -11.49
N GLU A 177 -41.03 -10.66 -11.57
CA GLU A 177 -40.55 -11.47 -10.44
C GLU A 177 -39.11 -11.13 -10.02
N PHE A 178 -38.35 -10.46 -10.88
CA PHE A 178 -36.92 -10.22 -10.64
C PHE A 178 -36.60 -8.85 -10.05
N LEU A 179 -37.27 -7.78 -10.50
CA LEU A 179 -37.08 -6.47 -9.88
C LEU A 179 -37.82 -6.44 -8.54
N VAL A 180 -37.17 -5.81 -7.58
CA VAL A 180 -37.46 -5.96 -6.15
C VAL A 180 -37.54 -4.62 -5.43
N PHE A 181 -37.42 -3.54 -6.20
CA PHE A 181 -37.58 -2.15 -5.79
C PHE A 181 -38.44 -1.34 -6.75
N GLU A 182 -38.94 -1.96 -7.82
CA GLU A 182 -40.02 -1.47 -8.69
C GLU A 182 -40.56 -2.66 -9.49
N ASP A 183 -41.76 -2.51 -10.08
CA ASP A 183 -42.37 -3.58 -10.88
C ASP A 183 -41.54 -3.87 -12.13
N GLY A 184 -41.25 -5.15 -12.38
CA GLY A 184 -40.62 -5.62 -13.59
C GLY A 184 -39.65 -6.79 -13.41
N PRO A 185 -38.93 -7.16 -14.49
CA PRO A 185 -39.01 -6.60 -15.84
C PRO A 185 -40.40 -6.83 -16.48
N SER A 186 -40.81 -5.97 -17.42
CA SER A 186 -42.15 -6.04 -18.07
C SER A 186 -42.35 -7.28 -18.96
N GLU A 187 -41.27 -7.99 -19.24
CA GLU A 187 -41.20 -9.26 -19.96
C GLU A 187 -40.09 -10.13 -19.36
N THR A 188 -40.11 -11.43 -19.61
CA THR A 188 -39.02 -12.31 -19.17
C THR A 188 -37.76 -11.97 -19.96
N VAL A 189 -36.71 -11.56 -19.26
CA VAL A 189 -35.42 -11.21 -19.86
C VAL A 189 -34.47 -12.39 -19.73
N ARG A 190 -33.92 -12.85 -20.85
CA ARG A 190 -32.87 -13.90 -20.88
C ARG A 190 -31.53 -13.26 -21.20
N LEU A 191 -30.61 -13.32 -20.24
CA LEU A 191 -29.22 -12.92 -20.42
C LEU A 191 -28.39 -14.15 -20.73
N GLN A 192 -27.56 -14.05 -21.78
CA GLN A 192 -26.73 -15.17 -22.24
C GLN A 192 -25.29 -14.71 -22.47
N TRP A 193 -24.34 -15.55 -22.10
CA TRP A 193 -22.90 -15.30 -22.24
C TRP A 193 -22.20 -16.49 -22.86
N ALA A 194 -21.43 -16.26 -23.92
CA ALA A 194 -20.63 -17.30 -24.54
C ALA A 194 -19.33 -17.54 -23.75
N SER A 195 -18.67 -16.45 -23.34
CA SER A 195 -17.41 -16.50 -22.62
C SER A 195 -17.51 -15.98 -21.19
N TYR A 196 -16.57 -16.42 -20.33
CA TYR A 196 -16.41 -15.86 -18.99
C TYR A 196 -16.16 -14.34 -19.04
N TYR A 197 -15.53 -13.87 -20.11
CA TYR A 197 -15.24 -12.46 -20.32
C TYR A 197 -16.47 -11.64 -20.67
N ASP A 198 -17.46 -12.21 -21.36
CA ASP A 198 -18.74 -11.55 -21.60
C ASP A 198 -19.49 -11.33 -20.29
N ALA A 199 -19.54 -12.36 -19.44
CA ALA A 199 -20.13 -12.29 -18.11
C ALA A 199 -19.40 -11.27 -17.22
N ALA A 200 -18.06 -11.27 -17.22
CA ALA A 200 -17.26 -10.30 -16.46
C ALA A 200 -17.42 -8.86 -16.95
N ASN A 201 -17.47 -8.66 -18.27
CA ASN A 201 -17.75 -7.36 -18.87
C ASN A 201 -19.13 -6.85 -18.48
N GLN A 202 -20.17 -7.70 -18.49
CA GLN A 202 -21.51 -7.28 -18.10
C GLN A 202 -21.61 -7.02 -16.58
N CYS A 203 -20.94 -7.82 -15.75
CA CYS A 203 -20.83 -7.54 -14.32
C CYS A 203 -20.24 -6.13 -14.07
N SER A 204 -19.17 -5.80 -14.78
CA SER A 204 -18.53 -4.49 -14.73
C SER A 204 -19.46 -3.35 -15.19
N LEU A 205 -20.08 -3.50 -16.37
CA LEU A 205 -21.01 -2.51 -16.94
C LEU A 205 -22.25 -2.30 -16.05
N SER A 206 -22.72 -3.34 -15.36
CA SER A 206 -23.86 -3.23 -14.45
C SER A 206 -23.64 -2.19 -13.34
N ARG A 207 -22.38 -1.97 -12.94
CA ARG A 207 -22.03 -0.95 -11.94
C ARG A 207 -22.15 0.47 -12.47
N ILE A 208 -21.96 0.65 -13.79
CA ILE A 208 -22.14 1.91 -14.49
C ILE A 208 -23.62 2.15 -14.75
N TRP A 209 -24.35 1.14 -15.24
CA TRP A 209 -25.80 1.22 -15.44
C TRP A 209 -26.56 1.48 -14.14
N GLY A 210 -26.08 0.90 -13.03
CA GLY A 210 -26.59 1.18 -11.69
C GLY A 210 -26.22 2.56 -11.13
N GLY A 211 -25.35 3.34 -11.80
CA GLY A 211 -24.92 4.66 -11.35
C GLY A 211 -23.92 4.66 -10.17
N ILE A 212 -23.25 3.54 -9.90
CA ILE A 212 -22.39 3.36 -8.72
C ILE A 212 -20.92 3.63 -8.99
N HIS A 213 -20.48 3.36 -10.23
CA HIS A 213 -19.13 3.60 -10.70
C HIS A 213 -19.17 4.34 -12.05
N PRO A 214 -18.32 5.36 -12.27
CA PRO A 214 -18.06 5.89 -13.61
C PRO A 214 -17.14 4.95 -14.41
N PRO A 215 -17.03 5.10 -15.74
CA PRO A 215 -16.10 4.33 -16.57
C PRO A 215 -14.62 4.39 -16.11
N ALA A 216 -14.22 5.49 -15.49
CA ALA A 216 -12.87 5.67 -14.94
C ALA A 216 -12.52 4.67 -13.82
N ASP A 217 -13.52 4.15 -13.09
CA ASP A 217 -13.31 3.14 -12.05
C ASP A 217 -13.27 1.71 -12.63
N ASP A 218 -13.83 1.51 -13.83
CA ASP A 218 -14.08 0.20 -14.42
C ASP A 218 -12.85 -0.35 -15.17
N LEU A 219 -12.39 0.37 -16.21
CA LEU A 219 -11.31 -0.12 -17.07
C LEU A 219 -10.04 -0.45 -16.29
N PRO A 220 -9.56 0.39 -15.34
CA PRO A 220 -8.42 0.03 -14.52
C PRO A 220 -8.68 -1.19 -13.63
N GLY A 221 -9.92 -1.36 -13.14
CA GLY A 221 -10.29 -2.53 -12.35
C GLY A 221 -10.18 -3.82 -13.14
N ARG A 222 -10.59 -3.80 -14.42
CA ARG A 222 -10.42 -4.94 -15.32
C ARG A 222 -8.93 -5.25 -15.51
N GLU A 223 -8.12 -4.27 -15.87
CA GLU A 223 -6.66 -4.45 -16.03
C GLU A 223 -5.99 -5.04 -14.78
N ILE A 224 -6.36 -4.54 -13.59
CA ILE A 224 -5.87 -5.11 -12.32
C ILE A 224 -6.30 -6.58 -12.18
N GLY A 225 -7.55 -6.90 -12.49
CA GLY A 225 -8.04 -8.27 -12.45
C GLY A 225 -7.29 -9.22 -13.40
N ASP A 226 -6.87 -8.73 -14.57
CA ASP A 226 -6.02 -9.48 -15.49
C ASP A 226 -4.67 -9.83 -14.84
N GLN A 227 -4.02 -8.84 -14.21
CA GLN A 227 -2.72 -9.02 -13.55
C GLN A 227 -2.80 -9.92 -12.31
N VAL A 228 -3.84 -9.77 -11.49
CA VAL A 228 -4.07 -10.62 -10.31
C VAL A 228 -4.22 -12.08 -10.73
N ALA A 229 -4.99 -12.37 -11.79
CA ALA A 229 -5.16 -13.73 -12.26
C ALA A 229 -3.86 -14.37 -12.76
N LEU A 230 -2.99 -13.58 -13.41
CA LEU A 230 -1.66 -14.05 -13.83
C LEU A 230 -0.79 -14.41 -12.62
N GLY A 231 -0.69 -13.51 -11.64
CA GLY A 231 0.10 -13.76 -10.42
C GLY A 231 -0.41 -14.96 -9.62
N ALA A 232 -1.73 -15.07 -9.46
CA ALA A 232 -2.36 -16.20 -8.78
C ALA A 232 -2.12 -17.52 -9.54
N TRP A 233 -2.20 -17.51 -10.88
CA TRP A 233 -1.91 -18.67 -11.70
C TRP A 233 -0.46 -19.14 -11.55
N ASP A 234 0.50 -18.24 -11.69
CA ASP A 234 1.93 -18.56 -11.57
C ASP A 234 2.24 -19.15 -10.20
N ARG A 235 1.64 -18.57 -9.14
CA ARG A 235 1.79 -19.08 -7.78
C ARG A 235 1.13 -20.45 -7.59
N ALA A 236 -0.08 -20.65 -8.12
CA ALA A 236 -0.78 -21.93 -8.05
C ALA A 236 0.00 -23.03 -8.78
N GLN A 237 0.59 -22.74 -9.95
CA GLN A 237 1.44 -23.69 -10.68
C GLN A 237 2.65 -24.13 -9.86
N GLN A 238 3.28 -23.22 -9.11
CA GLN A 238 4.37 -23.58 -8.20
C GLN A 238 3.91 -24.57 -7.12
N TYR A 239 2.74 -24.36 -6.53
CA TYR A 239 2.16 -25.30 -5.56
C TYR A 239 1.86 -26.65 -6.19
N TRP A 240 1.25 -26.69 -7.39
CA TRP A 240 0.88 -27.95 -8.04
C TRP A 240 2.05 -28.78 -8.53
N THR A 241 3.16 -28.14 -8.88
CA THR A 241 4.37 -28.82 -9.37
C THR A 241 5.38 -29.12 -8.26
N GLY A 242 5.12 -28.67 -7.02
CA GLY A 242 6.09 -28.72 -5.94
C GLY A 242 7.31 -27.81 -6.15
N ALA A 243 7.22 -26.86 -7.10
CA ALA A 243 8.30 -25.93 -7.44
C ALA A 243 8.33 -24.68 -6.55
N VAL A 244 7.54 -24.63 -5.48
CA VAL A 244 7.69 -23.59 -4.44
C VAL A 244 9.11 -23.69 -3.87
N PRO A 245 9.89 -22.60 -3.80
CA PRO A 245 11.17 -22.62 -3.13
C PRO A 245 10.98 -23.16 -1.72
N GLY A 246 11.72 -24.23 -1.38
CA GLY A 246 11.70 -24.78 -0.04
C GLY A 246 11.98 -23.68 0.99
N LEU A 247 11.40 -23.83 2.18
CA LEU A 247 11.67 -22.93 3.29
C LEU A 247 13.19 -22.78 3.46
N SER A 248 13.65 -21.54 3.56
CA SER A 248 15.08 -21.23 3.61
C SER A 248 15.35 -19.97 4.42
N ILE A 249 16.57 -19.89 4.96
CA ILE A 249 17.10 -18.69 5.61
C ILE A 249 18.07 -18.04 4.61
N ALA A 250 17.71 -16.89 4.04
CA ALA A 250 18.49 -16.27 2.97
C ALA A 250 19.81 -15.65 3.45
N LEU A 251 19.85 -15.13 4.69
CA LEU A 251 21.06 -14.50 5.24
C LEU A 251 22.23 -15.49 5.26
N PHE A 252 23.39 -15.07 4.75
CA PHE A 252 24.58 -15.92 4.64
C PHE A 252 25.50 -15.81 5.86
N GLU A 253 25.64 -14.61 6.43
CA GLU A 253 26.52 -14.32 7.56
C GLU A 253 25.88 -13.28 8.48
N LEU A 254 26.14 -13.37 9.77
CA LEU A 254 25.68 -12.38 10.74
C LEU A 254 26.69 -11.22 10.81
N PRO A 255 26.24 -9.95 10.79
CA PRO A 255 27.10 -8.83 11.11
C PRO A 255 27.70 -8.96 12.52
N ILE A 256 28.86 -8.36 12.73
CA ILE A 256 29.50 -8.31 14.06
C ILE A 256 28.62 -7.49 15.01
N ALA A 257 28.29 -8.04 16.18
CA ALA A 257 27.65 -7.30 17.25
C ALA A 257 28.69 -6.57 18.12
N GLN A 258 28.29 -5.51 18.82
CA GLN A 258 29.21 -4.76 19.69
C GLN A 258 28.51 -4.32 20.97
N GLU A 259 29.22 -4.41 22.10
CA GLU A 259 28.74 -3.88 23.39
C GLU A 259 28.28 -2.42 23.25
N ASP A 260 27.17 -2.09 23.92
CA ASP A 260 26.53 -0.75 23.92
C ASP A 260 26.02 -0.26 22.55
N LEU A 261 26.07 -1.07 21.50
CA LEU A 261 25.49 -0.74 20.19
C LEU A 261 24.27 -1.62 19.94
N PHE A 262 23.13 -1.00 19.63
CA PHE A 262 21.94 -1.74 19.25
C PHE A 262 22.21 -2.52 17.96
N TYR A 263 21.95 -3.83 18.03
CA TYR A 263 22.11 -4.80 16.97
C TYR A 263 20.73 -5.23 16.49
N GLU A 264 20.52 -5.23 15.17
CA GLU A 264 19.33 -5.79 14.54
C GLU A 264 19.70 -6.36 13.17
N VAL A 265 19.32 -7.61 12.94
CA VAL A 265 19.47 -8.27 11.64
C VAL A 265 18.24 -9.11 11.34
N ASP A 266 17.82 -9.08 10.08
CA ASP A 266 16.78 -9.94 9.54
C ASP A 266 17.43 -11.17 8.89
N LEU A 267 16.99 -12.36 9.27
CA LEU A 267 17.49 -13.63 8.72
C LEU A 267 17.03 -13.85 7.26
N GLY A 268 16.04 -13.10 6.79
CA GLY A 268 15.53 -13.18 5.43
C GLY A 268 14.88 -14.54 5.16
N ILE A 269 13.89 -14.92 5.97
CA ILE A 269 13.16 -16.17 5.75
C ILE A 269 12.40 -16.08 4.42
N ALA A 270 12.59 -17.08 3.56
CA ALA A 270 12.00 -17.15 2.24
C ALA A 270 11.42 -18.54 1.94
N GLY A 271 10.41 -18.59 1.08
CA GLY A 271 9.71 -19.85 0.76
C GLY A 271 8.76 -20.29 1.88
N GLY A 272 8.27 -21.53 1.81
CA GLY A 272 7.33 -22.08 2.78
C GLY A 272 6.01 -21.31 2.92
N THR A 273 5.32 -21.52 4.03
CA THR A 273 4.00 -20.95 4.37
C THR A 273 4.03 -20.18 5.68
N THR A 274 3.67 -18.90 5.68
CA THR A 274 3.59 -18.09 6.91
C THR A 274 2.41 -18.51 7.82
N PRO A 275 2.47 -18.28 9.15
CA PRO A 275 3.57 -17.67 9.91
C PRO A 275 4.79 -18.60 10.03
N TYR A 276 5.96 -17.98 10.27
CA TYR A 276 7.20 -18.70 10.55
C TYR A 276 7.44 -18.76 12.07
N GLU A 277 8.04 -19.85 12.53
CA GLU A 277 8.53 -20.02 13.90
C GLU A 277 10.04 -20.23 13.90
N CYS A 278 10.78 -19.14 14.15
CA CYS A 278 12.22 -19.21 14.32
C CYS A 278 12.61 -19.59 15.75
N ARG A 279 13.61 -20.46 15.88
CA ARG A 279 14.17 -20.88 17.17
C ARG A 279 15.66 -21.17 17.09
N LEU A 280 16.34 -21.01 18.22
CA LEU A 280 17.72 -21.46 18.37
C LEU A 280 17.73 -22.97 18.57
N ILE A 281 18.34 -23.71 17.64
CA ILE A 281 18.50 -25.17 17.73
C ILE A 281 19.71 -25.52 18.59
N SER A 282 20.81 -24.79 18.44
CA SER A 282 22.04 -24.98 19.23
C SER A 282 22.91 -23.72 19.29
N GLY A 283 23.80 -23.69 20.29
CA GLY A 283 24.60 -22.52 20.65
C GLY A 283 23.80 -21.50 21.47
N ASP A 284 24.44 -20.40 21.86
CA ASP A 284 23.81 -19.29 22.57
C ASP A 284 24.09 -17.98 21.84
N LEU A 285 23.11 -17.07 21.88
CA LEU A 285 23.33 -15.68 21.48
C LEU A 285 24.12 -14.93 22.56
N PRO A 286 24.93 -13.91 22.20
CA PRO A 286 25.47 -12.97 23.18
C PRO A 286 24.40 -12.43 24.14
N GLU A 287 24.73 -12.33 25.43
CA GLU A 287 23.85 -11.78 26.47
C GLU A 287 23.32 -10.41 26.05
N GLY A 288 22.00 -10.22 26.10
CA GLY A 288 21.32 -9.01 25.64
C GLY A 288 20.79 -9.07 24.19
N LEU A 289 21.10 -10.12 23.42
CA LEU A 289 20.48 -10.40 22.11
C LEU A 289 19.38 -11.46 22.22
N VAL A 290 18.32 -11.29 21.42
CA VAL A 290 17.17 -12.20 21.37
C VAL A 290 16.81 -12.50 19.91
N LEU A 291 16.56 -13.78 19.61
CA LEU A 291 15.91 -14.20 18.36
C LEU A 291 14.39 -14.11 18.53
N THR A 292 13.73 -13.39 17.62
CA THR A 292 12.29 -13.29 17.56
C THR A 292 11.69 -14.32 16.59
N ALA A 293 10.42 -14.67 16.78
CA ALA A 293 9.75 -15.69 15.97
C ALA A 293 9.69 -15.34 14.48
N ASP A 294 9.61 -14.04 14.14
CA ASP A 294 9.63 -13.50 12.78
C ASP A 294 11.01 -13.51 12.11
N GLY A 295 12.03 -14.10 12.75
CA GLY A 295 13.35 -14.29 12.16
C GLY A 295 14.25 -13.06 12.25
N ARG A 296 14.10 -12.23 13.29
CA ARG A 296 15.06 -11.16 13.59
C ARG A 296 15.90 -11.50 14.81
N ILE A 297 17.19 -11.20 14.76
CA ILE A 297 18.03 -11.16 15.97
C ILE A 297 18.22 -9.70 16.34
N ARG A 298 17.78 -9.32 17.54
CA ARG A 298 17.85 -7.93 17.98
C ARG A 298 18.22 -7.80 19.45
N GLY A 299 18.77 -6.65 19.82
CA GLY A 299 19.08 -6.31 21.20
C GLY A 299 20.37 -5.50 21.32
N THR A 300 20.87 -5.34 22.54
CA THR A 300 22.17 -4.69 22.79
C THR A 300 23.05 -5.66 23.55
N PRO A 301 24.18 -6.11 22.99
CA PRO A 301 25.08 -7.02 23.69
C PRO A 301 25.62 -6.40 24.98
N GLU A 302 25.61 -7.15 26.08
CA GLU A 302 26.09 -6.68 27.37
C GLU A 302 27.60 -6.90 27.57
N ARG A 303 28.16 -7.93 26.92
CA ARG A 303 29.56 -8.34 27.06
C ARG A 303 30.13 -8.92 25.78
N ARG A 304 31.44 -8.72 25.60
CA ARG A 304 32.24 -9.31 24.53
C ARG A 304 32.19 -10.83 24.63
N ARG A 305 31.88 -11.45 23.49
CA ARG A 305 31.89 -12.90 23.29
C ARG A 305 32.73 -13.22 22.05
N ARG A 306 33.54 -14.28 22.13
CA ARG A 306 34.26 -14.77 20.95
C ARG A 306 33.25 -15.32 19.94
N ALA A 307 33.65 -15.37 18.67
CA ALA A 307 32.89 -16.06 17.64
C ALA A 307 32.58 -17.48 18.07
N GLU A 308 31.31 -17.83 18.03
CA GLU A 308 30.80 -19.18 18.25
C GLU A 308 29.73 -19.50 17.21
N THR A 309 29.69 -20.78 16.82
CA THR A 309 28.66 -21.29 15.92
C THR A 309 27.32 -21.40 16.65
N ILE A 310 26.28 -20.83 16.05
CA ILE A 310 24.88 -21.07 16.41
C ILE A 310 24.16 -21.75 15.25
N VAL A 311 23.14 -22.54 15.56
CA VAL A 311 22.23 -23.11 14.57
C VAL A 311 20.85 -22.53 14.80
N ILE A 312 20.33 -21.84 13.78
CA ILE A 312 18.97 -21.30 13.80
C ILE A 312 18.09 -22.19 12.93
N GLY A 313 16.98 -22.62 13.52
CA GLY A 313 15.91 -23.31 12.83
C GLY A 313 14.75 -22.36 12.55
N VAL A 314 14.06 -22.62 11.45
CA VAL A 314 12.76 -22.03 11.14
C VAL A 314 11.82 -23.15 10.72
N GLU A 315 10.60 -23.09 11.24
CA GLU A 315 9.49 -23.95 10.81
C GLU A 315 8.41 -23.08 10.20
N ASP A 316 7.81 -23.53 9.11
CA ASP A 316 6.67 -22.85 8.50
C ASP A 316 5.34 -23.36 9.10
N ALA A 317 4.21 -22.74 8.73
CA ALA A 317 2.90 -23.09 9.26
C ALA A 317 2.44 -24.52 8.94
N LEU A 318 3.12 -25.21 8.02
CA LEU A 318 2.85 -26.60 7.64
C LEU A 318 3.81 -27.59 8.32
N GLY A 319 4.67 -27.11 9.21
CA GLY A 319 5.66 -27.92 9.90
C GLY A 319 6.89 -28.24 9.04
N VAL A 320 7.10 -27.53 7.93
CA VAL A 320 8.28 -27.73 7.08
C VAL A 320 9.49 -27.10 7.77
N PRO A 321 10.55 -27.86 8.10
CA PRO A 321 11.72 -27.30 8.76
C PRO A 321 12.76 -26.81 7.75
N ALA A 322 13.44 -25.73 8.10
CA ALA A 322 14.71 -25.33 7.51
C ALA A 322 15.65 -24.88 8.63
N GLN A 323 16.96 -24.96 8.40
CA GLN A 323 17.95 -24.52 9.38
C GLN A 323 19.19 -23.99 8.69
N ARG A 324 19.91 -23.12 9.39
CA ARG A 324 21.20 -22.59 8.95
C ARG A 324 22.12 -22.34 10.13
N SER A 325 23.40 -22.63 9.91
CA SER A 325 24.46 -22.31 10.86
C SER A 325 25.03 -20.92 10.59
N PHE A 326 25.31 -20.18 11.65
CA PHE A 326 25.96 -18.88 11.61
C PHE A 326 27.08 -18.82 12.63
N GLU A 327 28.07 -17.97 12.37
CA GLU A 327 28.99 -17.50 13.41
C GLU A 327 28.43 -16.21 14.00
N ILE A 328 28.36 -16.12 15.33
CA ILE A 328 28.01 -14.87 16.02
C ILE A 328 29.11 -14.50 17.00
N GLU A 329 29.56 -13.25 16.93
CA GLU A 329 30.46 -12.66 17.92
C GLU A 329 29.95 -11.31 18.42
N SER A 330 30.39 -10.94 19.61
CA SER A 330 30.19 -9.59 20.14
C SER A 330 31.54 -9.02 20.54
N VAL A 331 31.91 -7.87 19.98
CA VAL A 331 33.16 -7.19 20.33
C VAL A 331 32.95 -6.19 21.47
N SER A 332 34.03 -5.85 22.18
CA SER A 332 33.92 -4.84 23.24
C SER A 332 33.65 -3.45 22.70
N ALA A 333 32.96 -2.63 23.49
CA ALA A 333 32.63 -1.25 23.14
C ALA A 333 33.89 -0.44 22.83
N MET A 334 33.82 0.38 21.78
CA MET A 334 34.90 1.29 21.39
C MET A 334 35.25 2.28 22.52
N ASN A 335 36.54 2.61 22.62
CA ASN A 335 37.07 3.65 23.50
C ASN A 335 38.07 4.55 22.74
N VAL A 336 37.96 5.87 22.94
CA VAL A 336 38.76 6.92 22.27
C VAL A 336 40.24 6.95 22.72
N GLY A 337 40.59 6.38 23.87
CA GLY A 337 41.97 6.25 24.37
C GLY A 337 42.67 7.55 24.78
N ALA A 338 42.25 8.72 24.27
CA ALA A 338 42.66 10.05 24.72
C ALA A 338 41.64 10.61 25.73
N ARG A 339 42.10 11.15 26.86
CA ARG A 339 41.23 11.66 27.95
C ARG A 339 41.09 13.18 28.00
N ARG A 340 41.97 13.93 27.33
CA ARG A 340 41.96 15.41 27.32
C ARG A 340 42.76 15.97 26.15
N PHE A 341 42.38 17.16 25.68
CA PHE A 341 43.16 17.92 24.71
C PHE A 341 44.50 18.37 25.31
N ARG A 342 45.58 18.28 24.52
CA ARG A 342 46.90 18.79 24.91
C ARG A 342 46.95 20.29 24.62
N ARG A 343 47.64 21.09 25.45
CA ARG A 343 47.77 22.53 25.21
C ARG A 343 48.62 22.80 23.95
N GLY A 344 48.17 23.74 23.12
CA GLY A 344 48.90 24.26 21.96
C GLY A 344 49.64 25.56 22.26
N ARG A 345 50.38 26.06 21.27
CA ARG A 345 50.96 27.41 21.27
C ARG A 345 50.87 27.99 19.87
N GLU A 346 50.41 29.23 19.77
CA GLU A 346 50.33 29.99 18.53
C GLU A 346 51.68 30.00 17.80
N GLY A 347 51.64 29.73 16.49
CA GLY A 347 52.82 29.66 15.62
C GLY A 347 53.72 28.43 15.82
N LYS A 348 53.38 27.47 16.70
CA LYS A 348 54.15 26.22 16.89
C LYS A 348 53.37 24.99 16.42
N LYS A 349 54.08 24.04 15.78
CA LYS A 349 53.51 22.76 15.34
C LYS A 349 52.80 22.05 16.50
N TYR A 350 51.52 21.77 16.31
CA TYR A 350 50.68 21.00 17.21
C TYR A 350 50.45 19.59 16.65
N LYS A 351 50.45 18.60 17.54
CA LYS A 351 50.19 17.20 17.17
C LYS A 351 49.61 16.43 18.33
N MET A 352 48.37 15.98 18.16
CA MET A 352 47.66 15.14 19.11
C MET A 352 47.11 13.91 18.39
N ARG A 353 47.59 12.73 18.79
CA ARG A 353 47.12 11.45 18.25
C ARG A 353 45.95 10.93 19.08
N LEU A 354 44.85 10.62 18.41
CA LEU A 354 43.77 9.79 18.92
C LEU A 354 44.19 8.33 18.84
N ARG A 355 43.85 7.55 19.87
CA ARG A 355 44.22 6.13 19.98
C ARG A 355 42.94 5.33 20.20
N PRO A 356 42.03 5.26 19.20
CA PRO A 356 40.88 4.40 19.29
C PRO A 356 41.32 2.97 19.60
N LYS A 357 40.58 2.31 20.48
CA LYS A 357 40.80 0.94 20.94
C LYS A 357 39.44 0.25 21.01
N ARG A 358 39.41 -1.07 20.76
CA ARG A 358 38.18 -1.90 20.78
C ARG A 358 37.19 -1.44 19.71
N GLY A 359 36.01 -2.04 19.63
CA GLY A 359 35.10 -1.93 18.50
C GLY A 359 35.68 -2.47 17.20
N VAL A 360 35.04 -2.15 16.07
CA VAL A 360 35.38 -2.73 14.76
C VAL A 360 36.12 -1.73 13.86
N PRO A 361 37.41 -1.92 13.55
CA PRO A 361 38.13 -1.04 12.62
C PRO A 361 37.61 -1.19 11.17
N PRO A 362 37.89 -0.22 10.26
CA PRO A 362 38.59 1.04 10.49
C PRO A 362 37.77 2.05 11.32
N TYR A 363 38.44 3.07 11.84
CA TYR A 363 37.79 4.18 12.53
C TYR A 363 37.77 5.42 11.65
N SER A 364 36.88 6.37 11.93
CA SER A 364 36.89 7.73 11.37
C SER A 364 36.75 8.76 12.48
N ILE A 365 37.26 9.97 12.26
CA ILE A 365 37.25 11.07 13.21
C ILE A 365 36.60 12.29 12.56
N SER A 366 35.66 12.89 13.27
CA SER A 366 34.98 14.13 12.87
C SER A 366 34.89 15.11 14.04
N ILE A 367 34.48 16.34 13.74
CA ILE A 367 34.09 17.34 14.75
C ILE A 367 32.58 17.22 14.92
N ALA A 368 32.12 16.82 16.10
CA ALA A 368 30.70 16.80 16.43
C ALA A 368 30.17 18.15 16.92
N ALA A 369 31.01 18.94 17.60
CA ALA A 369 30.67 20.28 18.05
C ALA A 369 31.91 21.17 18.25
N GLY A 370 31.73 22.48 18.08
CA GLY A 370 32.80 23.47 18.18
C GLY A 370 33.63 23.57 16.90
N ALA A 371 34.81 24.18 17.01
CA ALA A 371 35.73 24.34 15.89
C ALA A 371 37.18 24.14 16.36
N LEU A 372 38.03 23.65 15.45
CA LEU A 372 39.46 23.67 15.67
C LEU A 372 39.99 25.11 15.55
N PRO A 373 41.00 25.50 16.35
CA PRO A 373 41.72 26.76 16.15
C PRO A 373 42.22 26.88 14.71
N ALA A 374 42.17 28.08 14.14
CA ALA A 374 42.61 28.33 12.78
C ALA A 374 44.04 27.81 12.54
N GLY A 375 44.21 26.96 11.51
CA GLY A 375 45.49 26.32 11.16
C GLY A 375 45.69 24.91 11.73
N LEU A 376 44.73 24.37 12.49
CA LEU A 376 44.65 22.95 12.85
C LEU A 376 43.60 22.21 12.01
N PHE A 377 43.85 20.93 11.74
CA PHE A 377 42.93 20.05 11.00
C PHE A 377 42.99 18.61 11.54
N ILE A 378 42.00 17.79 11.16
CA ILE A 378 41.98 16.34 11.43
C ILE A 378 42.68 15.61 10.27
N ASN A 379 43.69 14.83 10.62
CA ASN A 379 44.29 13.82 9.75
C ASN A 379 43.70 12.46 10.13
N ASP A 380 42.67 12.05 9.40
CA ASP A 380 41.90 10.84 9.68
C ASP A 380 42.74 9.56 9.50
N GLU A 381 43.53 9.49 8.42
CA GLU A 381 44.43 8.37 8.12
C GLU A 381 45.43 8.05 9.26
N LYS A 382 45.91 9.09 9.95
CA LYS A 382 46.90 8.95 11.04
C LYS A 382 46.25 8.99 12.43
N TYR A 383 44.94 9.17 12.48
CA TYR A 383 44.13 9.43 13.66
C TYR A 383 44.66 10.60 14.51
N ARG A 384 44.86 11.79 13.93
CA ARG A 384 45.48 12.93 14.66
C ARG A 384 44.79 14.27 14.38
N VAL A 385 44.80 15.14 15.38
CA VAL A 385 44.67 16.59 15.17
C VAL A 385 46.07 17.17 15.05
N GLU A 386 46.38 17.81 13.92
CA GLU A 386 47.70 18.38 13.67
C GLU A 386 47.62 19.68 12.86
N GLY A 387 48.72 20.42 12.82
CA GLY A 387 48.81 21.71 12.13
C GLY A 387 49.63 22.73 12.93
N THR A 388 49.48 24.01 12.60
CA THR A 388 50.11 25.12 13.34
C THR A 388 49.02 26.15 13.63
N PRO A 389 48.61 26.35 14.88
CA PRO A 389 47.54 27.27 15.21
C PRO A 389 48.02 28.71 14.99
N SER A 390 47.18 29.53 14.37
CA SER A 390 47.45 30.94 14.02
C SER A 390 46.82 31.94 15.00
N GLU A 391 46.09 31.44 15.99
CA GLU A 391 45.43 32.22 17.02
C GLU A 391 45.60 31.56 18.39
N SER A 392 45.60 32.37 19.45
CA SER A 392 45.59 31.92 20.84
C SER A 392 44.21 32.09 21.47
N GLY A 393 43.90 31.27 22.46
CA GLY A 393 42.58 31.26 23.08
C GLY A 393 42.15 29.89 23.60
N PHE A 394 40.89 29.83 23.99
CA PHE A 394 40.22 28.64 24.50
C PHE A 394 39.18 28.18 23.49
N PHE A 395 39.33 26.96 22.98
CA PHE A 395 38.50 26.42 21.91
C PHE A 395 37.73 25.20 22.43
N PRO A 396 36.45 25.35 22.82
CA PRO A 396 35.61 24.22 23.18
C PRO A 396 35.40 23.32 21.94
N LEU A 397 35.65 22.03 22.10
CA LEU A 397 35.66 21.08 21.00
C LEU A 397 35.15 19.71 21.46
N THR A 398 34.30 19.11 20.64
CA THR A 398 33.89 17.71 20.75
C THR A 398 34.33 16.99 19.49
N LEU A 399 35.32 16.11 19.62
CA LEU A 399 35.68 15.17 18.56
C LEU A 399 34.81 13.93 18.67
N GLU A 400 34.29 13.44 17.55
CA GLU A 400 33.61 12.15 17.44
C GLU A 400 34.53 11.16 16.75
N ILE A 401 34.59 9.94 17.28
CA ILE A 401 35.19 8.79 16.62
C ILE A 401 34.08 7.79 16.36
N GLN A 402 34.03 7.29 15.13
CA GLN A 402 33.11 6.27 14.70
C GLN A 402 33.90 5.04 14.23
N ASP A 403 33.39 3.85 14.51
CA ASP A 403 33.94 2.59 13.99
C ASP A 403 33.18 2.11 12.74
N SER A 404 33.63 1.03 12.10
CA SER A 404 33.12 0.62 10.78
C SER A 404 31.69 0.09 10.80
N ILE A 405 31.17 -0.29 11.97
CA ILE A 405 29.79 -0.74 12.16
C ILE A 405 28.89 0.34 12.76
N GLY A 406 29.40 1.57 12.90
CA GLY A 406 28.61 2.74 13.25
C GLY A 406 28.58 3.11 14.73
N ALA A 407 29.34 2.43 15.60
CA ALA A 407 29.42 2.83 16.99
C ALA A 407 30.17 4.15 17.12
N LYS A 408 29.64 5.07 17.93
CA LYS A 408 30.19 6.41 18.13
C LYS A 408 30.68 6.62 19.56
N ARG A 409 31.79 7.33 19.72
CA ARG A 409 32.30 7.83 21.01
C ARG A 409 32.87 9.22 20.85
N THR A 410 32.66 10.06 21.85
CA THR A 410 33.12 11.46 21.82
C THR A 410 34.27 11.71 22.79
N LEU A 411 35.15 12.64 22.41
CA LEU A 411 36.10 13.30 23.29
C LEU A 411 35.74 14.77 23.36
N GLN A 412 35.11 15.15 24.47
CA GLN A 412 34.75 16.53 24.78
C GLN A 412 35.82 17.19 25.65
N GLY A 413 36.05 18.49 25.41
CA GLY A 413 36.94 19.29 26.23
C GLY A 413 37.28 20.62 25.56
N GLU A 414 38.33 21.26 26.05
CA GLU A 414 38.76 22.56 25.57
C GLU A 414 40.24 22.50 25.16
N LEU A 415 40.51 22.88 23.91
CA LEU A 415 41.87 23.03 23.41
C LEU A 415 42.35 24.45 23.73
N PHE A 416 43.22 24.56 24.73
CA PHE A 416 43.86 25.84 25.05
C PHE A 416 45.12 26.05 24.20
N VAL A 417 45.16 27.12 23.41
CA VAL A 417 46.33 27.59 22.67
C VAL A 417 46.91 28.81 23.37
N ARG A 418 48.16 28.69 23.84
CA ARG A 418 48.87 29.81 24.46
C ARG A 418 49.28 30.85 23.42
N PRO A 419 49.34 32.15 23.78
CA PRO A 419 49.93 33.18 22.92
C PRO A 419 51.33 32.83 22.44
N ALA A 420 51.70 33.43 21.31
CA ALA A 420 53.07 33.44 20.82
C ALA A 420 54.01 33.95 21.93
N LYS A 421 55.25 33.44 21.94
CA LYS A 421 56.26 33.90 22.90
C LYS A 421 56.92 35.17 22.40
#